data_AF-A0A7K4Y8P1-F1
#
_entry.id   AF-A0A7K4Y8P1-F1
#
_cell.length_a   1.000
_cell.length_b   1.000
_cell.length_c   1.000
_cell.angle_alpha   90.00
_cell.angle_beta   90.00
_cell.angle_gamma   90.00
#
_symmetry.space_group_name_H-M   'P 1'
#
loop_
_entity.id
_entity.type
_entity.pdbx_description
1 polymer ?
#
loop_
_entity_poly.entity_id
_entity_poly.type
_entity_poly.pdbx_seq_one_letter_code
_entity_poly.pdbx_strand_id
1 'polypeptide(L)'
;DITALTGVPDEHIKTRKVHIFVPARNAMQAGVNNTKKWKMEFDNRERWENPLMGWASTADPLSNMVLTFSTKEDAIAFAEKNGWSYDVEEKKIPKPKSKSYGANFSWNKRTRVSTK
;
A
#
# COMPACT_ATOMS: atom_id res chain seq x y z
N ASP A 1 9.50 -21.34 -11.16
CA ASP A 1 8.22 -20.92 -11.74
C ASP A 1 7.15 -21.95 -11.37
N ILE A 2 6.08 -21.53 -10.70
CA ILE A 2 4.95 -22.40 -10.32
C ILE A 2 3.64 -21.99 -11.01
N THR A 3 3.67 -21.04 -11.95
CA THR A 3 2.49 -20.51 -12.65
C THR A 3 1.55 -21.59 -13.17
N ALA A 4 2.09 -22.60 -13.86
CA ALA A 4 1.31 -23.71 -14.42
C ALA A 4 0.61 -24.61 -13.39
N LEU A 5 0.99 -24.53 -12.11
CA LEU A 5 0.47 -25.39 -11.03
C LEU A 5 -0.60 -24.68 -10.18
N THR A 6 -0.73 -23.35 -10.24
CA THR A 6 -1.66 -22.60 -9.39
C THR A 6 -3.11 -22.65 -9.88
N GLY A 7 -3.34 -23.04 -11.13
CA GLY A 7 -4.67 -23.11 -11.74
C GLY A 7 -5.28 -21.76 -12.09
N VAL A 8 -4.52 -20.67 -11.97
CA VAL A 8 -4.97 -19.32 -12.37
C VAL A 8 -4.90 -19.21 -13.91
N PRO A 9 -5.96 -18.73 -14.59
CA PRO A 9 -5.93 -18.52 -16.03
C PRO A 9 -4.84 -17.55 -16.48
N ASP A 10 -4.24 -17.82 -17.65
CA ASP A 10 -3.19 -17.01 -18.27
C ASP A 10 -3.56 -15.53 -18.40
N GLU A 11 -4.84 -15.22 -18.62
CA GLU A 11 -5.34 -13.86 -18.69
C GLU A 11 -4.97 -13.08 -17.41
N HIS A 12 -5.24 -13.65 -16.24
CA HIS A 12 -4.97 -13.00 -14.96
C HIS A 12 -3.50 -13.02 -14.55
N ILE A 13 -2.69 -13.89 -15.15
CA ILE A 13 -1.24 -13.94 -14.89
C ILE A 13 -0.50 -12.85 -15.69
N LYS A 14 -0.79 -12.72 -17.00
CA LYS A 14 -0.02 -11.87 -17.91
C LYS A 14 -0.52 -10.43 -18.01
N THR A 15 -1.83 -10.22 -17.89
CA THR A 15 -2.43 -8.88 -18.08
C THR A 15 -2.45 -8.02 -16.82
N ARG A 16 -2.30 -8.65 -15.66
CA ARG A 16 -2.38 -7.97 -14.36
C ARG A 16 -1.01 -7.50 -13.92
N LYS A 17 -1.03 -6.42 -13.15
CA LYS A 17 0.16 -5.88 -12.53
C LYS A 17 -0.02 -5.84 -11.02
N VAL A 18 0.97 -6.35 -10.33
CA VAL A 18 1.05 -6.39 -8.90
C VAL A 18 1.74 -5.12 -8.40
N HIS A 19 1.20 -4.50 -7.37
CA HIS A 19 1.80 -3.37 -6.68
C HIS A 19 2.29 -3.80 -5.30
N ILE A 20 3.60 -3.72 -5.07
CA ILE A 20 4.27 -4.05 -3.81
C ILE A 20 4.66 -2.75 -3.10
N PHE A 21 4.09 -2.52 -1.91
CA PHE A 21 4.26 -1.26 -1.20
C PHE A 21 4.11 -1.43 0.31
N VAL A 22 4.54 -0.43 1.06
CA VAL A 22 4.16 -0.28 2.47
C VAL A 22 2.99 0.69 2.52
N PRO A 23 1.82 0.30 3.08
CA PRO A 23 0.66 1.17 3.09
C PRO A 23 0.96 2.46 3.83
N ALA A 24 0.51 3.58 3.26
CA ALA A 24 0.64 4.87 3.90
C ALA A 24 -0.14 4.91 5.22
N ARG A 25 0.35 5.70 6.18
CA ARG A 25 -0.38 5.94 7.43
C ARG A 25 -1.67 6.70 7.09
N ASN A 26 -2.81 6.25 7.63
CA ASN A 26 -4.05 7.04 7.59
C ASN A 26 -3.81 8.41 8.23
N ALA A 27 -3.96 9.49 7.47
CA ALA A 27 -3.69 10.84 7.94
C ALA A 27 -4.55 11.24 9.16
N MET A 28 -5.77 10.68 9.24
CA MET A 28 -6.73 10.92 10.33
C MET A 28 -6.29 10.32 11.68
N GLN A 29 -5.34 9.36 11.69
CA GLN A 29 -4.89 8.66 12.89
C GLN A 29 -3.37 8.72 13.03
N ALA A 30 -2.84 9.09 14.20
CA ALA A 30 -1.39 9.18 14.42
C ALA A 30 -0.66 7.82 14.51
N GLY A 31 -1.38 6.70 14.59
CA GLY A 31 -0.80 5.36 14.76
C GLY A 31 0.01 4.87 13.56
N VAL A 32 1.16 4.23 13.81
CA VAL A 32 2.09 3.74 12.77
C VAL A 32 2.15 2.21 12.67
N ASN A 33 1.26 1.49 13.36
CA ASN A 33 1.36 0.02 13.40
C ASN A 33 1.09 -0.62 12.02
N ASN A 34 0.19 -0.03 11.24
CA ASN A 34 -0.18 -0.52 9.90
C ASN A 34 0.92 -0.30 8.85
N THR A 35 1.91 0.57 9.10
CA THR A 35 2.98 0.90 8.14
C THR A 35 4.25 0.06 8.33
N LYS A 36 4.14 -1.07 9.03
CA LYS A 36 5.28 -1.96 9.32
C LYS A 36 5.45 -3.08 8.30
N LYS A 37 4.36 -3.59 7.75
CA LYS A 37 4.33 -4.74 6.83
C LYS A 37 4.27 -4.29 5.39
N TRP A 38 4.85 -5.09 4.51
CA TRP A 38 4.71 -4.95 3.07
C TRP A 38 3.38 -5.55 2.64
N LYS A 39 2.73 -4.90 1.69
CA LYS A 39 1.50 -5.36 1.07
C LYS A 39 1.72 -5.54 -0.41
N MET A 40 1.02 -6.52 -0.93
CA MET A 40 0.95 -6.81 -2.35
C MET A 40 -0.52 -6.81 -2.74
N GLU A 41 -0.88 -5.97 -3.70
CA GLU A 41 -2.24 -5.85 -4.25
C GLU A 41 -2.19 -5.90 -5.77
N PHE A 42 -3.32 -6.23 -6.40
CA PHE A 42 -3.47 -6.17 -7.85
C PHE A 42 -4.08 -4.83 -8.27
N ASP A 43 -3.85 -4.45 -9.52
CA ASP A 43 -4.54 -3.36 -10.18
C ASP A 43 -6.07 -3.54 -10.12
N ASN A 44 -6.82 -2.47 -9.86
CA ASN A 44 -8.28 -2.54 -9.85
C ASN A 44 -8.83 -2.54 -11.28
N ARG A 45 -9.62 -3.55 -11.62
CA ARG A 45 -10.42 -3.58 -12.86
C ARG A 45 -11.78 -2.89 -12.68
N GLU A 46 -12.57 -2.89 -13.74
CA GLU A 46 -13.89 -2.28 -13.79
C GLU A 46 -14.84 -2.82 -12.70
N ARG A 47 -15.55 -1.88 -12.08
CA ARG A 47 -16.71 -2.14 -11.23
C ARG A 47 -17.88 -1.37 -11.83
N TRP A 48 -19.01 -2.03 -12.04
CA TRP A 48 -20.21 -1.44 -12.65
C TRP A 48 -21.41 -1.51 -11.71
N GLU A 49 -22.41 -0.68 -11.98
CA GLU A 49 -23.64 -0.65 -11.20
C GLU A 49 -24.58 -1.80 -11.58
N ASN A 50 -25.09 -2.52 -10.58
CA ASN A 50 -26.11 -3.55 -10.78
C ASN A 50 -27.45 -2.89 -11.18
N PRO A 51 -28.04 -3.23 -12.34
CA PRO A 51 -29.27 -2.59 -12.83
C PRO A 51 -30.48 -2.69 -11.91
N LEU A 52 -30.53 -3.69 -11.01
CA LEU A 52 -31.67 -3.90 -10.11
C LEU A 52 -31.49 -3.17 -8.76
N MET A 53 -30.34 -3.33 -8.12
CA MET A 53 -30.11 -2.89 -6.73
C MET A 53 -29.12 -1.73 -6.59
N GLY A 54 -28.42 -1.34 -7.66
CA GLY A 54 -27.39 -0.29 -7.61
C GLY A 54 -26.06 -0.71 -6.98
N TRP A 55 -25.82 -2.02 -6.77
CA TRP A 55 -24.58 -2.52 -6.16
C TRP A 55 -23.39 -2.50 -7.11
N ALA A 56 -22.17 -2.32 -6.56
CA ALA A 56 -20.93 -2.42 -7.31
C ALA A 56 -20.61 -3.90 -7.66
N SER A 57 -20.98 -4.31 -8.87
CA SER A 57 -20.67 -5.62 -9.44
C SER A 57 -19.29 -5.60 -10.11
N THR A 58 -18.61 -6.75 -10.15
CA THR A 58 -17.31 -6.89 -10.81
C THR A 58 -17.12 -8.31 -11.34
N ALA A 59 -16.32 -8.46 -12.40
CA ALA A 59 -15.85 -9.74 -12.93
C ALA A 59 -14.41 -10.04 -12.51
N ASP A 60 -13.83 -9.28 -11.58
CA ASP A 60 -12.44 -9.42 -11.17
C ASP A 60 -12.29 -10.31 -9.91
N PRO A 61 -11.80 -11.56 -10.06
CA PRO A 61 -11.61 -12.46 -8.91
C PRO A 61 -10.45 -12.03 -8.00
N LEU A 62 -9.49 -11.25 -8.49
CA LEU A 62 -8.30 -10.84 -7.75
C LEU A 62 -8.44 -9.46 -7.08
N SER A 63 -9.55 -8.75 -7.35
CA SER A 63 -9.78 -7.37 -6.89
C SER A 63 -9.70 -7.17 -5.37
N ASN A 64 -9.97 -8.22 -4.59
CA ASN A 64 -9.97 -8.16 -3.12
C ASN A 64 -8.76 -8.88 -2.48
N MET A 65 -7.81 -9.34 -3.30
CA MET A 65 -6.63 -10.05 -2.81
C MET A 65 -5.57 -9.08 -2.31
N VAL A 66 -5.31 -9.13 -1.00
CA VAL A 66 -4.21 -8.39 -0.36
C VAL A 66 -3.35 -9.36 0.41
N LEU A 67 -2.10 -9.52 -0.02
CA LEU A 67 -1.13 -10.35 0.68
C LEU A 67 -0.24 -9.48 1.57
N THR A 68 0.16 -10.03 2.71
CA THR A 68 1.02 -9.32 3.68
C THR A 68 2.35 -10.03 3.84
N PHE A 69 3.43 -9.27 3.77
CA PHE A 69 4.79 -9.76 3.82
C PHE A 69 5.58 -9.03 4.90
N SER A 70 6.62 -9.70 5.40
CA SER A 70 7.53 -9.11 6.39
C SER A 70 8.62 -8.27 5.75
N THR A 71 9.16 -8.73 4.61
CA THR A 71 10.25 -8.06 3.88
C THR A 71 9.84 -7.73 2.44
N LYS A 72 10.61 -6.86 1.78
CA LYS A 72 10.39 -6.50 0.37
C LYS A 72 10.77 -7.67 -0.53
N GLU A 73 11.84 -8.34 -0.16
CA GLU A 73 12.46 -9.44 -0.88
C GLU A 73 11.52 -10.65 -0.95
N ASP A 74 10.83 -10.97 0.15
CA ASP A 74 9.83 -12.05 0.19
C ASP A 74 8.66 -11.75 -0.77
N ALA A 75 8.22 -10.50 -0.84
CA ALA A 75 7.13 -10.09 -1.71
C ALA A 75 7.53 -10.17 -3.20
N ILE A 76 8.74 -9.72 -3.54
CA ILE A 76 9.28 -9.82 -4.91
C ILE A 76 9.45 -11.29 -5.30
N ALA A 77 10.09 -12.09 -4.46
CA ALA A 77 10.29 -13.51 -4.72
C ALA A 77 8.96 -14.26 -4.89
N PHE A 78 7.92 -13.87 -4.13
CA PHE A 78 6.58 -14.43 -4.30
C PHE A 78 5.92 -14.02 -5.63
N ALA A 79 6.05 -12.76 -6.05
CA ALA A 79 5.52 -12.29 -7.33
C ALA A 79 6.23 -12.97 -8.51
N GLU A 80 7.57 -13.05 -8.48
CA GLU A 80 8.38 -13.73 -9.49
C GLU A 80 8.06 -15.22 -9.57
N LYS A 81 7.91 -15.88 -8.41
CA LYS A 81 7.57 -17.30 -8.33
C LYS A 81 6.22 -17.62 -8.97
N ASN A 82 5.24 -16.71 -8.85
CA ASN A 82 3.92 -16.81 -9.47
C ASN A 82 3.83 -16.17 -10.86
N GLY A 83 4.94 -15.69 -11.43
CA GLY A 83 5.01 -15.15 -12.79
C GLY A 83 4.20 -13.86 -13.01
N TRP A 84 3.93 -13.09 -11.96
CA TRP A 84 3.21 -11.82 -12.09
C TRP A 84 4.17 -10.65 -12.32
N SER A 85 3.80 -9.75 -13.23
CA SER A 85 4.48 -8.47 -13.39
C SER A 85 4.26 -7.59 -12.16
N TYR A 86 5.29 -6.94 -11.64
CA TYR A 86 5.20 -6.17 -10.40
C TYR A 86 5.86 -4.79 -10.50
N ASP A 87 5.33 -3.84 -9.74
CA ASP A 87 5.96 -2.57 -9.40
C ASP A 87 6.27 -2.55 -7.91
N VAL A 88 7.40 -1.93 -7.53
CA VAL A 88 7.76 -1.77 -6.12
C VAL A 88 7.88 -0.30 -5.75
N GLU A 89 7.07 0.14 -4.78
CA GLU A 89 7.21 1.44 -4.13
C GLU A 89 8.08 1.30 -2.87
N GLU A 90 9.11 2.13 -2.76
CA GLU A 90 9.97 2.11 -1.57
C GLU A 90 9.27 2.65 -0.32
N LYS A 91 9.64 2.07 0.83
CA LYS A 91 9.10 2.48 2.13
C LYS A 91 9.52 3.91 2.48
N LYS A 92 8.54 4.81 2.58
CA LYS A 92 8.74 6.21 2.99
C LYS A 92 8.77 6.32 4.52
N ILE A 93 9.94 6.55 5.10
CA ILE A 93 10.12 6.73 6.55
C ILE A 93 10.00 8.23 6.89
N PRO A 94 9.20 8.62 7.90
CA PRO A 94 9.13 10.01 8.34
C PRO A 94 10.48 10.45 8.90
N LYS A 95 10.98 11.59 8.42
CA LYS A 95 12.26 12.15 8.89
C LYS A 95 12.13 12.58 10.37
N PRO A 96 13.11 12.25 11.23
CA PRO A 96 13.11 12.72 12.61
C PRO A 96 13.18 14.25 12.64
N LYS A 97 12.32 14.88 13.44
CA LYS A 97 12.25 16.35 13.57
C LYS A 97 12.83 16.77 14.92
N SER A 98 13.70 17.77 14.91
CA SER A 98 14.14 18.43 16.16
C SER A 98 12.97 19.24 16.72
N LYS A 99 12.55 18.92 17.96
CA LYS A 99 11.51 19.64 18.68
C LYS A 99 12.07 20.06 20.03
N SER A 100 11.92 21.33 20.37
CA SER A 100 12.28 21.87 21.69
C SER A 100 11.14 22.74 22.19
N TYR A 101 10.62 22.46 23.38
CA TYR A 101 9.54 23.26 23.98
C TYR A 101 10.00 24.69 24.26
N GLY A 102 11.27 24.90 24.63
CA GLY A 102 11.85 26.23 24.83
C GLY A 102 11.90 27.06 23.55
N ALA A 103 11.98 26.42 22.37
CA ALA A 103 11.93 27.12 21.09
C ALA A 103 10.59 27.83 20.85
N ASN A 104 9.50 27.35 21.46
CA ASN A 104 8.18 27.98 21.40
C ASN A 104 8.14 29.34 22.14
N PHE A 105 9.14 29.66 22.97
CA PHE A 105 9.21 30.89 23.78
C PHE A 105 10.51 31.68 23.56
N SER A 106 11.13 31.54 22.38
CA SER A 106 12.40 32.19 22.06
C SER A 106 12.33 33.72 22.17
N TRP A 107 13.33 34.34 22.79
CA TRP A 107 13.45 35.80 22.94
C TRP A 107 13.54 36.55 21.61
N ASN A 108 14.34 36.04 20.66
CA ASN A 108 14.67 36.74 19.41
C ASN A 108 14.45 35.91 18.12
N LYS A 109 13.80 34.75 18.19
CA LYS A 109 13.49 33.93 17.01
C LYS A 109 12.01 33.98 16.68
N ARG A 110 11.68 33.75 15.40
CA ARG A 110 10.30 33.71 14.89
C ARG A 110 9.53 32.45 15.29
N THR A 111 10.15 31.54 16.05
CA THR A 111 9.53 30.31 16.53
C THR A 111 8.62 30.54 17.74
N ARG A 112 8.59 31.76 18.31
CA ARG A 112 7.73 32.09 19.43
C ARG A 112 6.26 31.98 19.03
N VAL A 113 5.51 31.12 19.72
CA VAL A 113 4.08 30.96 19.50
C VAL A 113 3.30 32.09 20.19
N SER A 114 2.20 32.54 19.58
CA SER A 114 1.32 33.56 20.17
C SER A 114 0.37 33.01 21.23
N THR A 115 0.07 31.71 21.16
CA THR A 115 -0.88 31.00 22.05
C THR A 115 -0.36 29.61 22.40
N LYS A 116 -0.89 29.00 23.47
CA LYS A 116 -0.58 27.64 23.93
C LYS A 116 -1.84 26.94 24.43
#